data_AF-A0A536ZK44-F1
#
_entry.id   AF-A0A536ZK44-F1
#
_cell.length_a   1.000
_cell.length_b   1.000
_cell.length_c   1.000
_cell.angle_alpha   90.00
_cell.angle_beta   90.00
_cell.angle_gamma   90.00
#
_symmetry.space_group_name_H-M   'P 1'
#
loop_
_entity.id
_entity.type
_entity.pdbx_description
1 polymer ?
#
loop_
_entity_poly.entity_id
_entity_poly.type
_entity_poly.pdbx_seq_one_letter_code
_entity_poly.pdbx_strand_id
1 'polypeptide(L)' 'MTRHLTELARPRARDDLALVRAGREGTYWQAADGLVVRLAAPEALGAAEPDAEATQRELLSLACRDAMGQ' A
#
# COMPACT_ATOMS: atom_id res chain seq x y z
N MET A 1 -21.65 19.88 3.10
CA MET A 1 -21.51 19.35 4.47
C MET A 1 -20.19 18.61 4.53
N THR A 2 -19.13 19.32 4.92
CA THR A 2 -17.74 18.87 4.86
C THR A 2 -17.47 18.06 6.12
N ARG A 3 -17.31 16.74 6.01
CA ARG A 3 -16.90 15.91 7.16
C ARG A 3 -15.50 16.38 7.57
N HIS A 4 -15.39 17.06 8.71
CA HIS A 4 -14.11 17.26 9.37
C HIS A 4 -13.48 15.88 9.57
N LEU A 5 -12.22 15.73 9.17
CA LEU A 5 -11.39 14.58 9.52
C LEU A 5 -11.37 14.51 11.05
N THR A 6 -12.32 13.76 11.61
CA THR A 6 -12.33 13.40 13.02
C THR A 6 -10.95 12.85 13.32
N GLU A 7 -10.27 13.48 14.28
CA GLU A 7 -8.89 13.23 14.70
C GLU A 7 -8.53 11.75 14.52
N LEU A 8 -7.80 11.45 13.44
CA LEU A 8 -7.34 10.09 13.20
C LEU A 8 -6.44 9.73 14.38
N ALA A 9 -6.72 8.59 15.02
CA ALA A 9 -5.87 8.09 16.08
C ALA A 9 -4.41 8.07 15.60
N ARG A 10 -3.49 8.44 16.49
CA ARG A 10 -2.06 8.50 16.16
C ARG A 10 -1.62 7.17 15.53
N PRO A 11 -0.93 7.19 14.38
CA PRO A 11 -0.36 5.98 13.80
C PRO A 11 0.53 5.26 14.82
N ARG A 12 0.41 3.93 14.89
CA ARG A 12 1.22 3.12 15.81
C ARG A 12 2.66 3.05 15.36
N ALA A 13 3.59 3.14 16.31
CA ALA A 13 4.98 2.87 16.03
C ALA A 13 5.17 1.37 15.80
N ARG A 14 6.20 1.01 15.03
CA ARG A 14 6.55 -0.40 14.82
C ARG A 14 6.92 -1.10 16.12
N ASP A 15 7.51 -0.38 17.07
CA ASP A 15 7.94 -0.93 18.36
C ASP A 15 6.75 -1.28 19.27
N ASP A 16 5.56 -0.75 18.99
CA ASP A 16 4.32 -1.09 19.70
C ASP A 16 3.72 -2.45 19.24
N LEU A 17 4.35 -3.10 18.26
CA LEU A 17 3.86 -4.31 17.60
C LEU A 17 4.78 -5.51 17.86
N ALA A 18 4.26 -6.54 18.52
CA ALA A 18 4.97 -7.80 18.71
C ALA A 18 4.87 -8.68 17.46
N LEU A 19 5.98 -9.27 17.01
CA LEU A 19 5.98 -10.25 15.91
C LEU A 19 5.30 -11.54 16.37
N VAL A 20 4.24 -11.93 15.66
CA VAL A 20 3.48 -13.16 15.97
C VAL A 20 3.87 -14.30 15.04
N ARG A 21 4.01 -14.01 13.75
CA ARG A 21 4.33 -15.01 12.73
C ARG A 21 5.03 -14.37 11.54
N ALA A 22 6.07 -15.03 11.05
CA ALA A 22 6.65 -14.76 9.74
C ALA A 22 6.54 -16.03 8.88
N GLY A 23 6.10 -15.90 7.63
CA GLY A 23 5.99 -17.02 6.72
C GLY A 23 5.71 -16.61 5.28
N ARG A 24 5.56 -17.61 4.41
CA ARG A 24 5.35 -17.44 2.97
C ARG A 24 4.17 -16.51 2.63
N GLU A 25 3.10 -16.59 3.40
CA GLU A 25 1.87 -15.81 3.20
C GLU A 25 1.97 -14.35 3.70
N GLY A 26 3.10 -13.99 4.33
CA GLY A 26 3.35 -12.68 4.88
C GLY A 26 3.79 -12.71 6.35
N THR A 27 4.02 -11.51 6.88
CA THR A 27 4.45 -11.29 8.25
C THR A 27 3.33 -10.62 9.04
N TYR A 28 3.11 -11.11 10.26
CA TYR A 28 2.02 -10.74 11.14
C TYR A 28 2.57 -10.18 12.43
N TRP A 29 2.07 -9.02 12.83
CA TRP A 29 2.35 -8.41 14.12
C TRP A 29 1.06 -8.09 14.87
N GLN A 30 1.14 -8.03 16.18
CA GLN A 30 0.00 -7.74 17.06
C GLN A 30 0.35 -6.66 18.07
N ALA A 31 -0.56 -5.70 18.22
CA ALA A 31 -0.51 -4.69 19.28
C ALA A 31 -1.11 -5.23 20.58
N ALA A 32 -0.79 -4.59 21.71
CA ALA A 32 -1.29 -4.97 23.04
C ALA A 32 -2.83 -4.93 23.18
N ASP A 33 -3.51 -4.12 22.37
CA ASP A 33 -4.98 -4.03 22.34
C ASP A 33 -5.64 -5.10 21.45
N GLY A 34 -4.85 -5.99 20.86
CA GLY A 34 -5.32 -7.08 20.02
C GLY A 34 -5.41 -6.75 18.53
N LEU A 35 -5.10 -5.53 18.08
CA LEU A 35 -5.02 -5.22 16.64
C LEU A 35 -3.94 -6.08 15.97
N VAL A 36 -4.29 -6.75 14.87
CA VAL A 36 -3.35 -7.52 14.05
C VAL A 36 -3.08 -6.79 12.74
N VAL A 37 -1.79 -6.55 12.48
CA VAL A 37 -1.31 -5.99 11.22
C VAL A 37 -0.62 -7.10 10.43
N ARG A 38 -1.00 -7.26 9.16
CA ARG A 38 -0.35 -8.18 8.22
C ARG A 38 0.33 -7.40 7.11
N LEU A 39 1.64 -7.54 6.98
CA LEU A 39 2.34 -7.23 5.74
C LEU A 39 2.23 -8.47 4.86
N ALA A 40 1.37 -8.40 3.83
CA ALA A 40 1.27 -9.48 2.86
C ALA A 40 2.63 -9.69 2.19
N ALA A 41 2.98 -10.95 1.89
CA ALA A 41 4.03 -11.19 0.93
C ALA A 41 3.64 -10.47 -0.37
N PRO A 42 4.61 -9.88 -1.10
CA PRO A 42 4.31 -9.37 -2.43
C PRO A 42 3.61 -10.49 -3.18
N GLU A 43 2.43 -10.17 -3.73
CA GLU A 43 1.76 -11.10 -4.65
C GLU A 43 2.83 -11.45 -5.66
N ALA A 44 3.12 -12.76 -5.81
CA ALA A 44 4.08 -13.20 -6.80
C ALA A 44 3.47 -12.81 -8.14
N LEU A 45 3.79 -11.60 -8.61
CA LEU A 45 3.61 -11.14 -9.96
C LEU A 45 4.30 -12.22 -10.79
N GLY A 46 3.52 -13.18 -11.29
CA GLY A 46 3.95 -14.01 -12.40
C GLY A 46 4.36 -13.02 -13.49
N ALA A 47 5.66 -12.97 -13.77
CA ALA A 47 6.33 -11.90 -14.51
C ALA A 47 6.31 -10.55 -13.74
N ALA A 48 7.43 -10.15 -13.14
CA ALA A 48 8.25 -9.12 -13.79
C ALA A 48 7.77 -8.76 -15.21
N GLU A 49 6.78 -7.87 -15.32
CA GLU A 49 6.81 -6.89 -16.39
C GLU A 49 7.74 -5.78 -15.88
N PRO A 50 9.05 -5.77 -16.23
CA PRO A 50 9.97 -4.71 -15.86
C PRO A 50 9.56 -3.33 -16.41
N ASP A 51 8.40 -3.24 -17.06
CA ASP A 51 7.90 -2.11 -17.81
C ASP A 51 6.51 -1.62 -17.35
N ALA A 52 5.99 -2.12 -16.22
CA ALA A 52 4.68 -1.67 -15.70
C ALA A 52 4.69 -0.17 -15.32
N GLU A 53 5.75 0.29 -14.64
CA GLU A 53 5.91 1.71 -14.28
C GLU A 53 6.11 2.59 -15.52
N ALA A 54 6.89 2.11 -16.49
CA ALA A 54 7.11 2.82 -17.75
C ALA A 54 5.82 2.92 -18.57
N THR A 55 5.07 1.83 -18.69
CA THR A 55 3.73 1.78 -19.31
C THR A 55 2.77 2.75 -18.61
N GLN A 56 2.71 2.75 -17.28
CA GLN A 56 1.87 3.67 -16.52
C GLN A 56 2.25 5.13 -16.78
N ARG A 57 3.55 5.45 -16.86
CA ARG A 57 4.05 6.79 -17.16
C ARG A 57 3.73 7.24 -18.59
N GLU A 58 3.80 6.34 -19.57
CA GLU A 58 3.41 6.62 -20.94
C GLU A 58 1.90 6.88 -21.07
N LEU A 59 1.08 6.05 -20.41
CA LEU A 59 -0.38 6.23 -20.37
C LEU A 59 -0.76 7.56 -19.71
N LEU A 60 -0.09 7.93 -18.62
CA LEU A 60 -0.27 9.24 -17.99
C LEU A 60 0.09 10.38 -18.96
N SER A 61 1.22 10.27 -19.67
CA SER A 61 1.66 11.29 -20.62
C SER A 61 0.68 11.44 -21.79
N LEU A 62 0.11 10.32 -22.27
CA LEU A 62 -0.92 10.32 -23.30
C LEU A 62 -2.19 11.02 -22.81
N ALA A 63 -2.67 10.69 -21.61
CA ALA A 63 -3.87 11.31 -21.03
C ALA A 63 -3.70 12.82 -20.83
N CYS A 64 -2.50 13.28 -20.44
CA CYS A 64 -2.21 14.71 -20.33
C CYS A 64 -2.26 15.42 -21.69
N ARG A 65 -1.77 14.80 -22.77
CA ARG A 65 -1.86 15.38 -24.13
C ARG A 65 -3.30 15.46 -24.63
N ASP A 66 -4.06 14.38 -24.44
CA ASP A 66 -5.48 14.32 -24.80
C ASP A 66 -6.29 15.41 -24.07
N ALA A 67 -6.06 15.59 -22.76
CA ALA A 67 -6.70 16.65 -21.98
C ALA A 67 -6.30 18.08 -22.45
N MET A 68 -5.14 18.22 -23.09
CA MET A 68 -4.68 19.47 -23.70
C MET A 68 -5.16 19.64 -25.15
N GLY A 69 -5.90 18.67 -25.71
CA GLY A 69 -6.43 18.69 -27.07
C GLY A 69 -5.39 18.45 -28.18
N GLN A 70 -4.32 17.72 -27.86
CA GLN A 70 -3.24 17.34 -28.80
C GLN A 70 -3.35 15.89 -29.26
#